data_AF-A0A2N3HVU6-F1
#
_entry.id   AF-A0A2N3HVU6-F1
#
_cell.length_a   1.000
_cell.length_b   1.000
_cell.length_c   1.000
_cell.angle_alpha   90.00
_cell.angle_beta   90.00
_cell.angle_gamma   90.00
#
_symmetry.space_group_name_H-M   'P 1'
#
loop_
_entity.id
_entity.type
_entity.pdbx_description
1 polymer ?
#
loop_
_entity_poly.entity_id
_entity_poly.type
_entity_poly.pdbx_seq_one_letter_code
_entity_poly.pdbx_strand_id
1 'polypeptide(L)'
;MNYIRHLNGFFQRLEQDERMTAYHISLYLSCFQLWNLNRFKNPISICRFEMMRLSRIGSVNTYARCMKQLSQWGYLEYSPSANLHSGSMLSCIRFDISVETTGDTASDTLLINNTNNKKESKQDESKKRQGKTAKTRLNVSTDKDYSEPL
;
A
#
# COMPACT_ATOMS: atom_id res chain seq x y z
N MET A 1 -10.30 -19.81 0.23
CA MET A 1 -9.70 -18.55 -0.26
C MET A 1 -8.33 -18.87 -0.81
N ASN A 2 -8.04 -18.52 -2.06
CA ASN A 2 -6.66 -18.65 -2.57
C ASN A 2 -5.90 -17.34 -2.29
N TYR A 3 -4.93 -17.40 -1.37
CA TYR A 3 -4.16 -16.24 -0.91
C TYR A 3 -3.40 -15.53 -2.04
N ILE A 4 -2.76 -16.30 -2.92
CA ILE A 4 -1.94 -15.78 -4.02
C ILE A 4 -2.84 -15.12 -5.06
N ARG A 5 -3.91 -15.80 -5.48
CA ARG A 5 -4.88 -15.25 -6.43
C ARG A 5 -5.53 -13.98 -5.90
N HIS A 6 -5.87 -13.95 -4.61
CA HIS A 6 -6.44 -12.77 -3.96
C HIS A 6 -5.50 -11.57 -4.00
N LEU A 7 -4.23 -11.76 -3.64
CA LEU A 7 -3.24 -10.68 -3.68
C LEU A 7 -3.00 -10.19 -5.11
N ASN A 8 -2.92 -11.10 -6.07
CA ASN A 8 -2.79 -10.72 -7.48
C ASN A 8 -3.99 -9.88 -7.93
N GLY A 9 -5.23 -10.31 -7.61
CA GLY A 9 -6.43 -9.55 -7.91
C GLY A 9 -6.49 -8.19 -7.19
N PHE A 10 -6.01 -8.13 -5.94
CA PHE A 10 -5.86 -6.88 -5.22
C PHE A 10 -4.88 -5.92 -5.93
N PHE A 11 -3.70 -6.41 -6.35
CA PHE A 11 -2.70 -5.58 -7.02
C PHE A 11 -3.17 -5.12 -8.41
N GLN A 12 -3.88 -5.96 -9.16
CA GLN A 12 -4.52 -5.56 -10.42
C GLN A 12 -5.52 -4.40 -10.22
N ARG A 13 -6.35 -4.49 -9.18
CA ARG A 13 -7.29 -3.41 -8.83
C ARG A 13 -6.54 -2.16 -8.34
N LEU A 14 -5.47 -2.34 -7.57
CA LEU A 14 -4.64 -1.26 -7.03
C LEU A 14 -3.97 -0.44 -8.14
N GLU A 15 -3.45 -1.10 -9.18
CA GLU A 15 -2.81 -0.44 -10.32
C GLU A 15 -3.76 0.51 -11.07
N GLN A 16 -5.05 0.19 -11.05
CA GLN A 16 -6.10 0.99 -11.71
C GLN A 16 -6.68 2.09 -10.79
N ASP A 17 -6.41 2.06 -9.48
CA ASP A 17 -6.99 2.99 -8.51
C ASP A 17 -5.96 4.00 -7.97
N GLU A 18 -5.81 5.11 -8.69
CA GLU A 18 -4.88 6.20 -8.34
C GLU A 18 -5.21 6.90 -7.00
N ARG A 19 -6.39 6.66 -6.42
CA ARG A 19 -6.81 7.28 -5.15
C ARG A 19 -6.14 6.62 -3.93
N MET A 20 -5.62 5.41 -4.12
CA MET A 20 -4.95 4.65 -3.07
C MET A 20 -3.62 5.31 -2.69
N THR A 21 -3.32 5.32 -1.39
CA THR A 21 -2.06 5.86 -0.86
C THR A 21 -1.32 4.75 -0.12
N ALA A 22 -0.05 4.95 0.21
CA ALA A 22 0.72 4.00 1.01
C ALA A 22 0.02 3.62 2.33
N TYR A 23 -0.72 4.57 2.94
CA TYR A 23 -1.50 4.30 4.15
C TYR A 23 -2.68 3.33 3.89
N HIS A 24 -3.37 3.49 2.76
CA HIS A 24 -4.45 2.58 2.38
C HIS A 24 -3.93 1.17 2.13
N ILE A 25 -2.81 1.05 1.40
CA ILE A 25 -2.18 -0.22 1.06
C ILE A 25 -1.74 -0.94 2.35
N SER A 26 -1.04 -0.23 3.24
CA SER A 26 -0.59 -0.79 4.53
C SER A 26 -1.76 -1.25 5.41
N LEU A 27 -2.83 -0.44 5.47
CA LEU A 27 -4.03 -0.78 6.23
C LEU A 27 -4.75 -2.00 5.65
N TYR A 28 -4.93 -2.04 4.34
CA TYR A 28 -5.55 -3.19 3.67
C TYR A 28 -4.76 -4.48 3.88
N LEU A 29 -3.42 -4.45 3.74
CA LEU A 29 -2.59 -5.63 3.97
C LEU A 29 -2.67 -6.11 5.42
N SER A 30 -2.79 -5.20 6.38
CA SER A 30 -3.01 -5.54 7.79
C SER A 30 -4.37 -6.22 8.00
N CYS A 31 -5.43 -5.70 7.37
CA CYS A 31 -6.76 -6.30 7.37
C CYS A 31 -6.72 -7.71 6.79
N PHE A 32 -6.07 -7.86 5.64
CA PHE A 32 -5.92 -9.13 4.94
C PHE A 32 -5.13 -10.16 5.75
N GLN A 33 -4.06 -9.74 6.42
CA GLN A 33 -3.30 -10.59 7.34
C GLN A 33 -4.19 -11.11 8.47
N LEU A 34 -4.98 -10.23 9.10
CA LEU A 34 -5.88 -10.64 10.18
C LEU A 34 -7.00 -11.57 9.68
N TRP A 35 -7.51 -11.33 8.48
CA TRP A 35 -8.49 -12.20 7.83
C TRP A 35 -7.92 -13.60 7.55
N ASN A 36 -6.67 -13.68 7.07
CA ASN A 36 -5.94 -14.94 6.88
C ASN A 36 -5.74 -15.70 8.20
N LEU A 37 -5.31 -15.01 9.26
CA LEU A 37 -5.16 -15.60 10.61
C LEU A 37 -6.49 -16.18 11.13
N ASN A 38 -7.61 -15.54 10.78
CA ASN A 38 -8.97 -16.00 11.10
C ASN A 38 -9.53 -17.00 10.07
N ARG A 39 -8.68 -17.66 9.28
CA ARG A 39 -9.05 -18.67 8.28
C ARG A 39 -10.07 -18.16 7.25
N PHE A 40 -9.97 -16.88 6.91
CA PHE A 40 -10.83 -16.20 5.95
C PHE A 40 -12.32 -16.19 6.32
N LYS A 41 -12.65 -16.25 7.61
CA LYS A 41 -14.02 -16.03 8.10
C LYS A 41 -14.43 -14.59 7.86
N ASN A 42 -15.64 -14.36 7.37
CA ASN A 42 -16.24 -13.04 7.30
C ASN A 42 -17.56 -13.05 8.08
N PRO A 43 -17.83 -12.06 8.94
CA PRO A 43 -16.93 -10.98 9.36
C PRO A 43 -15.90 -11.41 10.42
N ILE A 44 -14.84 -10.61 10.59
CA ILE A 44 -13.89 -10.69 11.72
C ILE A 44 -14.05 -9.50 12.66
N SER A 45 -13.83 -9.72 13.95
CA SER A 45 -13.77 -8.65 14.95
C SER A 45 -12.36 -8.02 14.95
N ILE A 46 -12.29 -6.69 14.93
CA ILE A 46 -11.03 -5.94 14.91
C ILE A 46 -10.95 -4.92 16.05
N CYS A 47 -9.76 -4.78 16.62
CA CYS A 47 -9.43 -3.70 17.54
C CYS A 47 -8.72 -2.57 16.80
N ARG A 48 -9.20 -1.33 16.96
CA ARG A 48 -8.60 -0.15 16.33
C ARG A 48 -7.11 0.01 16.68
N PHE A 49 -6.76 -0.13 17.96
CA PHE A 49 -5.37 0.07 18.41
C PHE A 49 -4.44 -0.97 17.78
N GLU A 50 -4.88 -2.22 17.71
CA GLU A 50 -4.13 -3.29 17.06
C GLU A 50 -3.97 -3.02 15.56
N MET A 51 -5.06 -2.66 14.88
CA MET A 51 -5.02 -2.37 13.45
C MET A 51 -4.10 -1.20 13.11
N MET A 52 -4.13 -0.11 13.90
CA MET A 52 -3.21 1.02 13.74
C MET A 52 -1.75 0.60 13.89
N ARG A 53 -1.46 -0.26 14.87
CA ARG A 53 -0.11 -0.81 15.10
C ARG A 53 0.36 -1.67 13.93
N LEU A 54 -0.49 -2.60 13.47
CA LEU A 54 -0.18 -3.49 12.33
C LEU A 54 0.06 -2.69 11.05
N SER A 55 -0.80 -1.70 10.79
CA SER A 55 -0.72 -0.87 9.58
C SER A 55 0.31 0.25 9.65
N ARG A 56 1.04 0.38 10.77
CA ARG A 56 2.00 1.47 11.02
C ARG A 56 1.39 2.88 10.86
N ILE A 57 0.12 3.04 11.23
CA ILE A 57 -0.57 4.34 11.21
C ILE A 57 -0.63 4.89 12.63
N GLY A 58 0.16 5.92 12.92
CA GLY A 58 0.16 6.59 14.22
C GLY A 58 -1.00 7.57 14.42
N SER A 59 -1.58 8.09 13.33
CA SER A 59 -2.66 9.08 13.40
C SER A 59 -4.05 8.44 13.39
N VAL A 60 -4.79 8.67 14.46
CA VAL A 60 -6.21 8.35 14.64
C VAL A 60 -7.05 8.80 13.44
N ASN A 61 -6.81 10.01 12.95
CA ASN A 61 -7.56 10.62 11.85
C ASN A 61 -7.21 9.97 10.52
N THR A 62 -5.92 9.71 10.27
CA THR A 62 -5.47 9.01 9.07
C THR A 62 -6.06 7.61 9.00
N TYR A 63 -6.03 6.86 10.11
CA TYR A 63 -6.65 5.53 10.19
C TYR A 63 -8.15 5.57 9.86
N ALA A 64 -8.91 6.44 10.52
CA ALA A 64 -10.36 6.52 10.34
C ALA A 64 -10.72 6.89 8.89
N ARG A 65 -9.99 7.85 8.31
CA ARG A 65 -10.15 8.25 6.90
C ARG A 65 -9.87 7.09 5.95
N CYS A 66 -8.72 6.42 6.11
CA CYS A 66 -8.33 5.31 5.24
C CYS A 66 -9.28 4.11 5.36
N MET A 67 -9.73 3.76 6.57
CA MET A 67 -10.70 2.67 6.76
C MET A 67 -12.03 2.98 6.06
N LYS A 68 -12.55 4.21 6.23
CA LYS A 68 -13.77 4.65 5.56
C LYS A 68 -13.61 4.63 4.03
N GLN A 69 -12.49 5.12 3.52
CA GLN A 69 -12.19 5.14 2.09
C GLN A 69 -12.08 3.73 1.50
N LEU A 70 -11.33 2.83 2.14
CA LEU A 70 -11.25 1.43 1.73
C LEU A 70 -12.64 0.77 1.69
N SER A 71 -13.51 1.10 2.65
CA SER A 71 -14.88 0.60 2.67
C SER A 71 -15.72 1.16 1.53
N GLN A 72 -15.63 2.47 1.28
CA GLN A 72 -16.35 3.15 0.19
C GLN A 72 -15.89 2.68 -1.20
N TRP A 73 -14.61 2.33 -1.35
CA TRP A 73 -14.05 1.87 -2.62
C TRP A 73 -14.21 0.37 -2.86
N GLY A 74 -14.89 -0.35 -1.95
CA GLY A 74 -15.22 -1.76 -2.11
C GLY A 74 -14.02 -2.70 -1.95
N TYR A 75 -13.00 -2.32 -1.19
CA TYR A 75 -11.92 -3.24 -0.80
C TYR A 75 -12.28 -4.08 0.42
N LEU A 76 -13.13 -3.53 1.30
CA LEU A 76 -13.62 -4.17 2.51
C LEU A 76 -14.98 -3.59 2.88
N GLU A 77 -15.63 -4.18 3.86
CA GLU A 77 -16.80 -3.65 4.53
C GLU A 77 -16.46 -3.44 6.00
N TYR A 78 -16.69 -2.24 6.51
CA TYR A 78 -16.38 -1.86 7.89
C TYR A 78 -17.63 -1.45 8.64
N SER A 79 -17.95 -2.18 9.71
CA SER A 79 -19.07 -1.88 10.60
C SER A 79 -18.52 -1.51 11.98
N PRO A 80 -18.39 -0.20 12.30
CA PRO A 80 -17.91 0.22 13.61
C PRO A 80 -18.90 -0.19 14.70
N SER A 81 -18.37 -0.59 15.86
CA SER A 81 -19.17 -0.84 17.05
C SER A 81 -18.83 0.19 18.13
N ALA A 82 -19.86 0.71 18.80
CA ALA A 82 -19.73 1.58 19.97
C ALA A 82 -19.63 0.80 21.30
N ASN A 83 -19.92 -0.51 21.27
CA ASN A 83 -19.99 -1.33 22.47
C ASN A 83 -18.61 -1.93 22.79
N LEU A 84 -18.12 -1.75 24.03
CA LEU A 84 -16.84 -2.31 24.47
C LEU A 84 -16.78 -3.85 24.35
N HIS A 85 -17.92 -4.51 24.49
CA HIS A 85 -18.06 -5.98 24.40
C HIS A 85 -18.10 -6.50 22.96
N SER A 86 -18.34 -5.63 21.98
CA SER A 86 -18.46 -6.01 20.57
C SER A 86 -17.45 -5.19 19.78
N GLY A 87 -16.35 -5.80 19.34
CA GLY A 87 -15.37 -5.11 18.49
C GLY A 87 -15.99 -4.59 17.19
N SER A 88 -15.32 -3.67 16.51
CA SER A 88 -15.72 -3.29 15.15
C SER A 88 -15.62 -4.51 14.25
N MET A 89 -16.59 -4.70 13.37
CA MET A 89 -16.59 -5.83 12.45
C MET A 89 -16.01 -5.42 11.10
N LEU A 90 -15.27 -6.33 10.49
CA LEU A 90 -14.62 -6.16 9.21
C LEU A 90 -14.89 -7.37 8.31
N SER A 91 -15.29 -7.15 7.07
CA SER A 91 -15.37 -8.20 6.05
C SER A 91 -14.48 -7.81 4.87
N CYS A 92 -13.56 -8.68 4.46
CA CYS A 92 -12.76 -8.42 3.25
C CYS A 92 -13.53 -8.88 2.01
N ILE A 93 -13.50 -8.06 0.95
CA ILE A 93 -14.06 -8.44 -0.36
C ILE A 93 -13.10 -9.40 -1.04
N ARG A 94 -13.64 -10.41 -1.73
CA ARG A 94 -12.83 -11.44 -2.40
C ARG A 94 -12.36 -10.97 -3.77
N PHE A 95 -11.06 -11.11 -4.02
CA PHE A 95 -10.45 -10.87 -5.34
C PHE A 95 -9.88 -12.15 -5.97
N ASP A 96 -10.11 -13.32 -5.36
CA ASP A 96 -9.64 -14.61 -5.89
C ASP A 96 -10.59 -15.26 -6.89
N ILE A 97 -11.82 -14.75 -7.00
CA ILE A 97 -12.84 -15.25 -7.91
C ILE A 97 -12.68 -14.50 -9.23
N SER A 98 -12.03 -15.13 -10.22
CA SER A 98 -12.27 -14.77 -11.61
C SER A 98 -13.74 -15.08 -11.89
N VAL A 99 -14.52 -14.10 -12.33
CA VAL A 99 -15.79 -14.42 -12.97
C VAL A 99 -15.40 -15.08 -14.29
N GLU A 100 -15.25 -16.40 -14.24
CA GLU A 100 -15.23 -17.24 -15.43
C GLU A 100 -16.66 -17.25 -15.95
N THR A 101 -17.03 -16.18 -16.66
CA THR A 101 -18.09 -16.32 -17.65
C THR A 101 -17.55 -17.33 -18.65
N THR A 102 -18.07 -18.55 -18.57
CA THR A 102 -17.82 -19.70 -19.44
C THR A 102 -17.46 -19.25 -20.86
N GLY A 103 -16.18 -19.37 -21.19
CA GLY A 103 -15.59 -19.03 -22.48
C GLY A 103 -14.17 -19.53 -22.46
N ASP A 104 -13.99 -20.77 -22.94
CA ASP A 104 -12.78 -21.55 -22.88
C ASP A 104 -11.49 -20.79 -23.27
N THR A 105 -10.41 -21.09 -22.53
CA THR A 105 -9.01 -21.29 -22.97
C THR A 105 -8.01 -20.55 -22.08
N ALA A 106 -7.26 -21.35 -21.33
CA ALA A 106 -5.94 -21.10 -20.73
C ALA A 106 -5.50 -19.65 -20.49
N SER A 107 -5.45 -19.25 -19.22
CA SER A 107 -4.59 -18.15 -18.79
C SER A 107 -3.97 -18.48 -17.43
N ASP A 108 -3.24 -19.59 -17.40
CA ASP A 108 -2.27 -19.84 -16.34
C ASP A 108 -1.00 -19.05 -16.64
N THR A 109 -0.71 -18.13 -15.73
CA THR A 109 0.59 -17.46 -15.49
C THR A 109 1.10 -16.53 -16.59
N LEU A 110 0.72 -15.25 -16.52
CA LEU A 110 1.53 -14.17 -17.11
C LEU A 110 1.79 -13.07 -16.08
N LEU A 111 2.95 -13.18 -15.44
CA LEU A 111 3.72 -12.03 -14.98
C LEU A 111 4.28 -11.34 -16.24
N ILE A 112 3.64 -10.28 -16.72
CA ILE A 112 4.26 -9.35 -17.68
C ILE A 112 4.55 -8.06 -16.93
N ASN A 113 5.73 -8.00 -16.30
CA ASN A 113 6.32 -6.75 -15.87
C ASN A 113 7.01 -6.15 -17.09
N ASN A 114 6.34 -5.21 -17.79
CA ASN A 114 6.98 -4.39 -18.81
C ASN A 114 7.74 -3.23 -18.14
N THR A 115 8.93 -3.51 -17.64
CA THR A 115 9.90 -2.44 -17.31
C THR A 115 10.56 -1.99 -18.62
N ASN A 116 10.05 -0.92 -19.22
CA ASN A 116 10.64 -0.34 -20.42
C ASN A 116 12.09 0.09 -20.15
N ASN A 117 13.04 -0.63 -20.76
CA ASN A 117 14.39 -0.18 -21.01
C ASN A 117 14.35 0.99 -22.01
N LYS A 118 14.78 2.18 -21.58
CA LYS A 118 15.15 3.26 -22.51
C LYS A 118 16.66 3.51 -22.36
N LYS A 119 17.46 2.96 -23.28
CA LYS A 119 18.84 3.42 -23.55
C LYS A 119 18.87 4.10 -24.92
N GLU A 120 19.02 5.42 -24.84
CA GLU A 120 19.76 6.36 -25.69
C GLU A 120 19.85 6.17 -27.21
N SER A 121 19.54 7.25 -27.93
CA SER A 121 20.42 7.77 -28.98
C SER A 121 20.48 9.30 -28.92
N LYS A 122 21.69 9.83 -29.11
CA LYS A 122 22.13 11.22 -29.03
C LYS A 122 21.83 11.99 -30.33
N GLN A 123 21.66 13.31 -30.26
CA GLN A 123 22.24 14.24 -31.23
C GLN A 123 22.40 15.66 -30.64
N ASP A 124 23.57 16.25 -30.92
CA ASP A 124 24.08 17.58 -30.56
C ASP A 124 23.26 18.74 -31.14
N GLU A 125 23.18 19.87 -30.43
CA GLU A 125 23.79 21.13 -30.90
C GLU A 125 23.74 22.29 -29.88
N SER A 126 24.79 23.09 -29.96
CA SER A 126 25.24 24.21 -29.14
C SER A 126 24.33 25.45 -29.06
N LYS A 127 24.38 26.19 -27.92
CA LYS A 127 24.51 27.66 -27.88
C LYS A 127 24.86 28.21 -26.49
N LYS A 128 25.69 29.26 -26.52
CA LYS A 128 26.43 29.97 -25.48
C LYS A 128 25.61 31.17 -24.94
N ARG A 129 25.63 31.46 -23.62
CA ARG A 129 25.85 32.80 -23.00
C ARG A 129 25.56 32.87 -21.48
N GLN A 130 26.65 33.13 -20.74
CA GLN A 130 26.84 34.14 -19.67
C GLN A 130 25.84 34.29 -18.49
N GLY A 131 26.30 33.90 -17.29
CA GLY A 131 26.76 34.86 -16.26
C GLY A 131 25.84 35.24 -15.08
N LYS A 132 26.26 34.83 -13.86
CA LYS A 132 26.34 35.55 -12.54
C LYS A 132 25.95 34.63 -11.34
N THR A 133 26.92 34.13 -10.56
CA THR A 133 27.29 34.54 -9.16
C THR A 133 26.15 34.27 -8.14
N ALA A 134 26.27 33.46 -7.09
CA ALA A 134 27.22 33.54 -5.98
C ALA A 134 27.30 32.25 -5.11
N LYS A 135 28.40 32.16 -4.36
CA LYS A 135 28.79 31.21 -3.29
C LYS A 135 27.67 31.07 -2.22
N THR A 136 27.55 29.96 -1.47
CA THR A 136 28.46 29.61 -0.35
C THR A 136 28.23 28.16 0.13
N ARG A 137 29.33 27.58 0.63
CA ARG A 137 29.59 26.22 1.10
C ARG A 137 28.90 25.90 2.43
N LEU A 138 28.74 24.60 2.73
CA LEU A 138 29.15 23.98 4.00
C LEU A 138 29.15 22.44 3.83
N ASN A 139 30.34 21.89 3.61
CA ASN A 139 30.63 20.48 3.91
C ASN A 139 30.93 20.41 5.41
N VAL A 140 30.25 19.52 6.14
CA VAL A 140 30.64 19.16 7.50
C VAL A 140 31.06 17.69 7.50
N SER A 141 32.32 17.52 7.86
CA SER A 141 33.08 16.29 8.04
C SER A 141 32.49 15.42 9.15
N THR A 142 32.47 14.11 8.95
CA THR A 142 32.23 13.13 10.00
C THR A 142 33.55 12.77 10.67
N ASP A 143 33.76 13.25 11.89
CA ASP A 143 34.61 12.62 12.90
C ASP A 143 33.97 12.93 14.26
N LYS A 144 33.48 11.90 14.96
CA LYS A 144 33.01 12.01 16.34
C LYS A 144 33.91 11.15 17.21
N ASP A 145 34.76 11.80 17.99
CA ASP A 145 35.56 11.22 19.06
C ASP A 145 34.71 11.11 20.34
N TYR A 146 34.64 9.91 20.90
CA TYR A 146 33.81 9.55 22.06
C TYR A 146 34.66 9.51 23.33
N SER A 147 35.14 10.68 23.76
CA SER A 147 36.02 10.80 24.92
C SER A 147 35.61 11.95 25.85
N GLU A 148 34.45 11.86 26.49
CA GLU A 148 34.18 12.59 27.75
C GLU A 148 33.39 11.70 28.74
N PRO A 149 33.72 11.71 30.05
CA PRO A 149 33.11 10.83 31.05
C PRO A 149 31.79 11.41 31.60
N LEU A 150 31.02 10.52 32.23
CA LEU A 150 29.65 10.69 32.77
C LEU A 150 29.37 12.01 33.51
#